data_AF-A0A954QXR8-F1
#
_entry.id   AF-A0A954QXR8-F1
#
_cell.length_a   1.000
_cell.length_b   1.000
_cell.length_c   1.000
_cell.angle_alpha   90.00
_cell.angle_beta   90.00
_cell.angle_gamma   90.00
#
_symmetry.space_group_name_H-M   'P 1'
#
loop_
_entity.id
_entity.type
_entity.pdbx_description
1 polymer ?
#
loop_
_entity_poly.entity_id
_entity_poly.type
_entity_poly.pdbx_seq_one_letter_code
_entity_poly.pdbx_strand_id
1 'polypeptide(L)'
;MILTDIQLQRRRQFLVNATAGAAGMWIAGKTWADDLPSNKNPRAILGDVVEPHWSDRVTVTVGPRQADMIGETERVIQAAVDYVDRQGGGTVHLQPGEYHLRNSIFLRSNIRLLGSGRESVLKKEPALSSNLEVDGDHWDQEITLA
;
A
#
# COMPACT_ATOMS: atom_id res chain seq x y z
N MET A 1 10.92 -36.28 -54.09
CA MET A 1 10.25 -36.26 -52.77
C MET A 1 11.00 -37.21 -51.82
N ILE A 2 12.29 -36.96 -51.56
CA ILE A 2 13.13 -37.77 -50.64
C ILE A 2 14.17 -36.85 -49.93
N LEU A 3 14.55 -35.73 -50.56
CA LEU A 3 15.49 -34.74 -50.01
C LEU A 3 14.93 -33.83 -48.88
N THR A 4 13.61 -33.81 -48.66
CA THR A 4 12.94 -32.97 -47.65
C THR A 4 12.92 -33.59 -46.25
N ASP A 5 12.87 -34.93 -46.13
CA ASP A 5 12.78 -35.63 -44.83
C ASP A 5 14.08 -35.58 -44.03
N ILE A 6 15.23 -35.67 -44.71
CA ILE A 6 16.56 -35.61 -44.07
C ILE A 6 16.82 -34.24 -43.43
N GLN A 7 16.34 -33.15 -44.05
CA GLN A 7 16.46 -31.79 -43.52
C GLN A 7 15.54 -31.55 -42.31
N LEU A 8 14.36 -32.17 -42.30
CA LEU A 8 13.42 -32.13 -41.17
C LEU A 8 13.93 -32.93 -39.96
N GLN A 9 14.55 -34.09 -40.18
CA GLN A 9 15.16 -34.87 -39.10
C GLN A 9 16.35 -34.15 -38.44
N ARG A 10 17.20 -33.48 -39.23
CA ARG A 10 18.37 -32.74 -38.72
C ARG A 10 17.98 -31.54 -37.85
N ARG A 11 16.88 -30.84 -38.19
CA ARG A 11 16.32 -29.73 -37.40
C ARG A 11 15.71 -30.19 -36.08
N ARG A 12 15.02 -31.34 -36.06
CA ARG A 12 14.47 -31.94 -34.83
C ARG A 12 15.56 -32.41 -33.89
N GLN A 13 16.60 -33.07 -34.41
CA GLN A 13 17.77 -33.47 -33.61
C GLN A 13 18.52 -32.27 -33.05
N PHE A 14 18.66 -31.19 -33.82
CA PHE A 14 19.27 -29.95 -33.31
C PHE A 14 18.46 -29.30 -32.18
N LEU A 15 17.12 -29.23 -32.31
CA LEU A 15 16.24 -28.70 -31.25
C LEU A 15 16.22 -29.59 -30.00
N VAL A 16 16.23 -30.92 -30.16
CA VAL A 16 16.31 -31.87 -29.03
C VAL A 16 17.65 -31.75 -28.31
N ASN A 17 18.76 -31.60 -29.05
CA ASN A 17 20.08 -31.42 -28.43
C ASN A 17 20.24 -30.03 -27.80
N ALA A 18 19.66 -28.98 -28.39
CA ALA A 18 19.70 -27.62 -27.85
C ALA A 18 18.87 -27.46 -26.56
N THR A 19 17.73 -28.16 -26.45
CA THR A 19 16.89 -28.15 -25.24
C THR A 19 17.51 -28.93 -24.07
N ALA A 20 18.23 -30.01 -24.35
CA ALA A 20 18.96 -30.76 -23.31
C ALA A 20 20.07 -29.93 -22.63
N GLY A 21 20.78 -29.08 -23.38
CA GLY A 21 21.78 -28.16 -22.82
C GLY A 21 21.18 -27.07 -21.92
N ALA A 22 20.01 -26.54 -22.29
CA ALA A 22 19.33 -25.49 -21.51
C ALA A 22 18.77 -26.01 -20.18
N ALA A 23 18.26 -27.24 -20.13
CA ALA A 23 17.79 -27.87 -18.90
C ALA A 23 18.95 -28.16 -17.92
N GLY A 24 20.11 -28.59 -18.42
CA GLY A 24 21.31 -28.79 -17.60
C GLY A 24 21.82 -27.50 -16.94
N MET A 25 21.76 -26.37 -17.66
CA MET A 25 22.13 -25.04 -17.12
C MET A 25 21.13 -24.54 -16.05
N TRP A 26 19.83 -24.85 -16.19
CA TRP A 26 18.83 -24.52 -15.17
C TRP A 26 19.05 -25.30 -13.86
N ILE A 27 19.47 -26.57 -13.95
CA ILE A 27 19.74 -27.42 -12.79
C ILE A 27 21.04 -27.00 -12.10
N ALA A 28 22.12 -26.74 -12.86
CA ALA A 28 23.40 -26.31 -12.30
C ALA A 28 23.35 -24.91 -11.65
N GLY A 29 22.54 -23.99 -12.19
CA GLY A 29 22.34 -22.66 -11.59
C GLY A 29 21.64 -22.72 -10.23
N LYS A 30 20.76 -23.71 -10.00
CA LYS A 30 20.03 -23.88 -8.74
C LYS A 30 20.93 -24.38 -7.62
N THR A 31 21.88 -25.26 -7.94
CA THR A 31 22.85 -25.79 -6.95
C THR A 31 23.82 -24.74 -6.43
N TRP A 32 24.09 -23.65 -7.18
CA TRP A 32 24.96 -22.57 -6.71
C TRP A 32 24.25 -21.56 -5.80
N ALA A 33 22.92 -21.51 -5.81
CA ALA A 33 22.13 -20.62 -4.98
C ALA A 33 21.87 -21.20 -3.57
N ASP A 34 21.77 -22.53 -3.45
CA ASP A 34 21.46 -23.21 -2.19
C ASP A 34 22.65 -23.22 -1.20
N ASP A 35 23.88 -22.97 -1.67
CA ASP A 35 25.10 -22.94 -0.85
C ASP A 35 25.39 -21.57 -0.20
N LEU A 36 24.58 -20.54 -0.47
CA LEU A 36 24.76 -19.25 0.21
C LEU A 36 24.31 -19.33 1.68
N PRO A 37 25.13 -18.86 2.64
CA PRO A 37 24.72 -18.82 4.03
C PRO A 37 23.46 -17.96 4.18
N SER A 38 22.40 -18.55 4.75
CA SER A 38 21.14 -17.86 5.01
C SER A 38 21.39 -16.68 5.95
N ASN A 39 21.24 -15.47 5.42
CA ASN A 39 21.31 -14.25 6.22
C ASN A 39 20.01 -14.09 7.02
N LYS A 40 20.04 -14.53 8.28
CA LYS A 40 18.89 -14.45 9.19
C LYS A 40 18.57 -13.03 9.65
N ASN A 41 19.46 -12.07 9.44
CA ASN A 41 19.27 -10.68 9.83
C ASN A 41 19.91 -9.73 8.79
N PRO A 42 19.30 -9.57 7.61
CA PRO A 42 19.79 -8.64 6.61
C PRO A 42 19.79 -7.22 7.19
N ARG A 43 20.97 -6.60 7.19
CA ARG A 43 21.13 -5.19 7.55
C ARG A 43 20.46 -4.35 6.46
N ALA A 44 19.71 -3.33 6.84
CA ALA A 44 19.21 -2.35 5.89
C ALA A 44 20.39 -1.70 5.13
N ILE A 45 20.26 -1.60 3.82
CA ILE A 45 21.21 -0.96 2.90
C ILE A 45 20.65 0.42 2.53
N LEU A 46 21.51 1.30 2.00
CA LEU A 46 21.09 2.60 1.47
C LEU A 46 19.93 2.45 0.48
N GLY A 47 18.78 3.04 0.80
CA GLY A 47 17.54 2.94 0.03
C GLY A 47 16.48 2.03 0.65
N ASP A 48 16.83 1.21 1.64
CA ASP A 48 15.86 0.42 2.39
C ASP A 48 15.04 1.33 3.31
N VAL A 49 13.72 1.15 3.29
CA VAL A 49 12.82 1.85 4.20
C VAL A 49 12.97 1.22 5.58
N VAL A 50 13.73 1.89 6.46
CA VAL A 50 13.85 1.48 7.87
C VAL A 50 12.64 2.02 8.62
N GLU A 51 11.73 1.11 8.99
CA GLU A 51 10.61 1.48 9.85
C GLU A 51 11.09 1.86 11.26
N PRO A 52 10.44 2.83 11.92
CA PRO A 52 10.67 3.11 13.33
C PRO A 52 10.38 1.88 14.19
N HIS A 53 11.04 1.77 15.34
CA HIS A 53 10.61 0.84 16.39
C HIS A 53 9.26 1.26 16.94
N TRP A 54 8.19 0.74 16.35
CA TRP A 54 6.82 1.15 16.64
C TRP A 54 6.38 0.89 18.10
N SER A 55 6.98 -0.10 18.77
CA SER A 55 6.73 -0.41 20.19
C SER A 55 7.06 0.73 21.14
N ASP A 56 8.03 1.57 20.75
CA ASP A 56 8.57 2.64 21.58
C ASP A 56 7.87 3.98 21.29
N ARG A 57 6.89 3.97 20.38
CA ARG A 57 6.16 5.16 19.93
C ARG A 57 4.77 5.25 20.52
N VAL A 58 4.28 6.47 20.63
CA VAL A 58 2.93 6.75 21.12
C VAL A 58 1.90 6.05 20.23
N THR A 59 0.93 5.40 20.88
CA THR A 59 -0.24 4.83 20.21
C THR A 59 -1.49 5.53 20.72
N VAL A 60 -2.30 6.04 19.80
CA VAL A 60 -3.59 6.67 20.08
C VAL A 60 -4.68 5.89 19.40
N THR A 61 -5.74 5.58 20.15
CA THR A 61 -6.91 4.89 19.63
C THR A 61 -7.99 5.87 19.17
N VAL A 62 -8.60 5.59 18.03
CA VAL A 62 -9.75 6.34 17.49
C VAL A 62 -10.90 5.36 17.29
N GLY A 63 -12.10 5.74 17.69
CA GLY A 63 -13.25 4.86 17.57
C GLY A 63 -14.59 5.54 17.80
N PRO A 64 -15.69 4.88 17.40
CA PRO A 64 -17.04 5.38 17.65
C PRO A 64 -17.34 5.52 19.14
N ARG A 65 -16.77 4.65 19.98
CA ARG A 65 -16.94 4.61 21.43
C ARG A 65 -15.67 4.04 22.09
N GLN A 66 -15.46 4.36 23.37
CA GLN A 66 -14.40 3.79 24.22
C GLN A 66 -13.00 3.83 23.59
N ALA A 67 -12.63 4.97 23.01
CA ALA A 67 -11.31 5.23 22.43
C ALA A 67 -10.76 6.54 23.01
N ASP A 68 -9.44 6.76 22.87
CA ASP A 68 -8.79 8.01 23.32
C ASP A 68 -9.39 9.23 22.61
N MET A 69 -9.68 9.09 21.31
CA MET A 69 -10.46 10.05 20.54
C MET A 69 -11.75 9.41 20.01
N ILE A 70 -12.88 9.97 20.42
CA ILE A 70 -14.20 9.44 20.09
C ILE A 70 -14.77 10.17 18.88
N GLY A 71 -15.09 9.40 17.84
CA GLY A 71 -15.85 9.87 16.68
C GLY A 71 -15.72 8.97 15.46
N GLU A 72 -16.61 9.22 14.49
CA GLU A 72 -16.82 8.39 13.29
C GLU A 72 -16.49 9.14 12.00
N THR A 73 -15.80 10.28 12.07
CA THR A 73 -15.55 11.14 10.89
C THR A 73 -14.06 11.30 10.60
N GLU A 74 -13.72 11.70 9.36
CA GLU A 74 -12.32 11.94 8.96
C GLU A 74 -11.61 12.97 9.86
N ARG A 75 -12.36 13.92 10.42
CA ARG A 75 -11.82 15.00 11.25
C ARG A 75 -11.19 14.47 12.53
N VAL A 76 -11.80 13.47 13.15
CA VAL A 76 -11.27 12.87 14.39
C VAL A 76 -10.03 12.05 14.08
N ILE A 77 -10.02 11.34 12.95
CA ILE A 77 -8.84 10.59 12.49
C ILE A 77 -7.69 11.56 12.18
N GLN A 78 -7.97 12.67 11.48
CA GLN A 78 -6.97 13.70 11.19
C GLN A 78 -6.44 14.35 12.47
N ALA A 79 -7.31 14.64 13.46
CA ALA A 79 -6.89 15.17 14.75
C ALA A 79 -5.95 14.20 15.50
N ALA A 80 -6.22 12.89 15.43
CA ALA A 80 -5.34 11.88 16.00
C ALA A 80 -3.98 11.83 15.29
N VAL A 81 -3.98 11.91 13.95
CA VAL A 81 -2.76 12.01 13.15
C VAL A 81 -1.95 13.25 13.53
N ASP A 82 -2.57 14.42 13.58
CA ASP A 82 -1.91 15.67 13.92
C ASP A 82 -1.40 15.68 15.37
N TYR A 83 -2.11 15.03 16.29
CA TYR A 83 -1.64 14.85 17.66
C TYR A 83 -0.40 13.97 17.73
N VAL A 84 -0.41 12.81 17.07
CA VAL A 84 0.73 11.89 17.03
C VAL A 84 1.93 12.49 16.31
N ASP A 85 1.71 13.28 15.26
CA ASP A 85 2.75 14.05 14.56
C ASP A 85 3.49 14.99 15.51
N ARG A 86 2.74 15.72 16.36
CA ARG A 86 3.32 16.61 17.38
C ARG A 86 4.13 15.88 18.45
N GLN A 87 3.90 14.60 18.65
CA GLN A 87 4.71 13.74 19.53
C GLN A 87 5.95 13.16 18.82
N GLY A 88 6.20 13.52 17.56
CA GLY A 88 7.34 13.05 16.77
C GLY A 88 7.09 11.72 16.05
N GLY A 89 5.83 11.34 15.84
CA GLY A 89 5.41 10.13 15.12
C GLY A 89 4.95 9.00 16.03
N GLY A 90 4.25 8.02 15.45
CA GLY A 90 3.65 6.91 16.19
C GLY A 90 2.49 6.24 15.46
N THR A 91 1.62 5.58 16.22
CA THR A 91 0.52 4.78 15.67
C THR A 91 -0.84 5.39 16.00
N VAL A 92 -1.68 5.54 14.99
CA VAL A 92 -3.13 5.81 15.14
C VAL A 92 -3.86 4.49 14.90
N HIS A 93 -4.53 3.98 15.92
CA HIS A 93 -5.25 2.70 15.87
C HIS A 93 -6.75 2.93 15.77
N LEU A 94 -7.34 2.59 14.63
CA LEU A 94 -8.78 2.61 14.41
C LEU A 94 -9.41 1.37 15.01
N GLN A 95 -10.31 1.59 15.97
CA GLN A 95 -11.14 0.56 16.56
C GLN A 95 -12.20 0.08 15.54
N PRO A 96 -12.89 -1.04 15.82
CA PRO A 96 -14.03 -1.49 15.02
C PRO A 96 -15.10 -0.38 14.89
N GLY A 97 -15.54 -0.11 13.66
CA GLY A 97 -16.49 0.96 13.37
C GLY A 97 -16.52 1.38 11.89
N GLU A 98 -17.56 2.10 11.52
CA GLU A 98 -17.69 2.76 10.21
C GLU A 98 -17.25 4.22 10.36
N TYR A 99 -16.29 4.64 9.54
CA TYR A 99 -15.76 6.00 9.54
C TYR A 99 -16.10 6.69 8.22
N HIS A 100 -16.83 7.79 8.31
CA HIS A 100 -17.34 8.58 7.21
C HIS A 100 -16.31 9.62 6.79
N LEU A 101 -15.83 9.52 5.55
CA LEU A 101 -14.82 10.39 4.97
C LEU A 101 -15.45 11.39 4.02
N ARG A 102 -15.69 12.62 4.49
CA ARG A 102 -16.03 13.76 3.61
C ARG A 102 -14.80 14.25 2.87
N ASN A 103 -13.63 14.19 3.50
CA ASN A 103 -12.34 14.55 2.93
C ASN A 103 -11.30 13.43 3.10
N SER A 104 -10.13 13.59 2.47
CA SER A 104 -8.99 12.70 2.62
C SER A 104 -8.31 12.88 3.98
N ILE A 105 -7.67 11.81 4.47
CA ILE A 105 -6.77 11.84 5.63
C ILE A 105 -5.35 12.06 5.11
N PHE A 106 -4.69 13.10 5.60
CA PHE A 106 -3.33 13.45 5.23
C PHE A 106 -2.35 12.85 6.24
N LEU A 107 -1.66 11.78 5.83
CA LEU A 107 -0.64 11.14 6.65
C LEU A 107 0.65 11.96 6.67
N ARG A 108 1.27 12.06 7.84
CA ARG A 108 2.58 12.70 8.04
C ARG A 108 3.68 11.64 8.06
N SER A 109 4.93 12.09 8.03
CA SER A 109 6.10 11.21 8.18
C SER A 109 6.09 10.51 9.54
N ASN A 110 6.59 9.28 9.60
CA ASN A 110 6.69 8.49 10.84
C ASN A 110 5.33 8.22 11.53
N ILE A 111 4.23 8.22 10.77
CA ILE A 111 2.90 7.86 11.26
C ILE A 111 2.45 6.56 10.64
N ARG A 112 1.92 5.68 11.48
CA ARG A 112 1.26 4.44 11.09
C ARG A 112 -0.22 4.53 11.41
N LEU A 113 -1.05 4.48 10.39
CA LEU A 113 -2.49 4.31 10.54
C LEU A 113 -2.81 2.81 10.49
N LEU A 114 -3.30 2.25 11.60
CA LEU A 114 -3.59 0.83 11.77
C LEU A 114 -5.10 0.64 11.99
N GLY A 115 -5.72 -0.28 11.27
CA GLY A 115 -7.13 -0.66 11.51
C GLY A 115 -7.27 -1.98 12.26
N SER A 116 -8.42 -2.20 12.88
CA SER A 116 -8.80 -3.47 13.55
C SER A 116 -9.22 -4.56 12.54
N GLY A 117 -8.52 -4.65 11.42
CA GLY A 117 -8.83 -5.58 10.33
C GLY A 117 -10.07 -5.20 9.53
N ARG A 118 -10.95 -6.17 9.25
CA ARG A 118 -12.16 -5.98 8.42
C ARG A 118 -13.27 -5.19 9.11
N GLU A 119 -13.15 -4.99 10.42
CA GLU A 119 -14.17 -4.34 11.24
C GLU A 119 -14.03 -2.81 11.25
N SER A 120 -12.89 -2.27 10.79
CA SER A 120 -12.68 -0.84 10.60
C SER A 120 -12.94 -0.46 9.15
N VAL A 121 -14.11 0.12 8.87
CA VAL A 121 -14.56 0.46 7.52
C VAL A 121 -14.37 1.95 7.27
N LEU A 122 -13.47 2.31 6.35
CA LEU A 122 -13.34 3.67 5.85
C LEU A 122 -14.27 3.87 4.66
N LYS A 123 -15.29 4.70 4.79
CA LYS A 123 -16.30 4.93 3.76
C LYS A 123 -16.23 6.35 3.24
N LYS A 124 -16.02 6.49 1.93
CA LYS A 124 -16.12 7.79 1.27
C LYS A 124 -17.60 8.22 1.23
N GLU A 125 -17.89 9.38 1.80
CA GLU A 125 -19.22 10.00 1.69
C GLU A 125 -19.52 10.37 0.22
N PRO A 126 -20.79 10.22 -0.23
CA PRO A 126 -21.21 10.61 -1.57
C PRO A 126 -20.84 12.07 -1.87
N ALA A 127 -20.42 12.32 -3.11
CA ALA A 127 -20.30 13.69 -3.59
C ALA A 127 -21.71 14.30 -3.72
N LEU A 128 -21.90 15.53 -3.25
CA LEU A 128 -23.09 16.31 -3.54
C LEU A 128 -22.79 17.27 -4.69
N SER A 129 -23.73 17.36 -5.62
CA SER A 129 -23.76 18.35 -6.69
C SER A 129 -25.03 19.18 -6.50
N SER A 130 -24.91 20.51 -6.64
CA SER A 130 -26.06 21.41 -6.68
C SER A 130 -25.96 22.31 -7.91
N ASN A 131 -27.10 22.72 -8.44
CA ASN A 131 -27.14 23.71 -9.50
C ASN A 131 -26.83 25.09 -8.92
N LEU A 132 -26.08 25.89 -9.67
CA LEU A 132 -25.89 27.30 -9.36
C LEU A 132 -27.13 28.08 -9.85
N GLU A 133 -27.74 28.87 -8.97
CA GLU A 133 -28.84 29.77 -9.34
C GLU A 133 -28.29 31.09 -9.90
N VAL A 134 -27.27 31.63 -9.23
CA VAL A 134 -26.58 32.85 -9.64
C VAL A 134 -25.08 32.56 -9.64
N ASP A 135 -24.42 32.87 -10.76
CA ASP A 135 -22.97 32.82 -10.87
C ASP A 135 -22.35 34.03 -10.15
N GLY A 136 -21.28 33.79 -9.40
CA GLY A 136 -20.61 34.84 -8.64
C GLY A 136 -19.81 35.77 -9.56
N ASP A 137 -19.85 37.07 -9.30
CA ASP A 137 -19.08 38.04 -10.08
C ASP A 137 -17.66 38.27 -9.54
N HIS A 138 -16.96 39.28 -10.08
CA HIS A 138 -15.62 39.60 -9.61
C HIS A 138 -15.70 40.32 -8.26
N TRP A 139 -15.10 39.69 -7.24
CA TRP A 139 -15.05 40.11 -5.82
C TRP A 139 -16.23 39.68 -4.95
N ASP A 140 -17.21 38.98 -5.51
CA ASP A 140 -18.23 38.32 -4.69
C ASP A 140 -17.64 37.20 -3.83
N GLN A 141 -18.06 37.17 -2.55
CA GLN A 141 -17.67 36.15 -1.58
C GLN A 141 -18.78 35.12 -1.31
N GLU A 142 -19.90 35.24 -2.01
CA GLU A 142 -21.06 34.37 -1.89
C GLU A 142 -21.42 33.73 -3.22
N ILE A 143 -22.04 32.56 -3.14
CA ILE A 143 -22.61 31.84 -4.29
C ILE A 143 -24.04 31.45 -3.92
N THR A 144 -24.97 31.58 -4.86
CA THR A 144 -26.37 31.19 -4.64
C THR A 144 -26.65 29.85 -5.32
N LEU A 145 -27.20 28.91 -4.55
CA LEU A 145 -27.57 27.57 -5.00
C LEU A 145 -29.08 27.48 -5.19
N ALA A 146 -29.53 26.71 -6.17
CA ALA A 146 -30.95 26.48 -6.47
C ALA A 146 -31.66 25.56 -5.45
#